data_AF-A0A965YAF2-F1
#
_entry.id   AF-A0A965YAF2-F1
#
_cell.length_a   1.000
_cell.length_b   1.000
_cell.length_c   1.000
_cell.angle_alpha   90.00
_cell.angle_beta   90.00
_cell.angle_gamma   90.00
#
_symmetry.space_group_name_H-M   'P 1'
#
loop_
_entity.id
_entity.type
_entity.pdbx_description
1 polymer ?
#
loop_
_entity_poly.entity_id
_entity_poly.type
_entity_poly.pdbx_seq_one_letter_code
_entity_poly.pdbx_strand_id
1 'polypeptide(L)'
;MSYNAKYYVKSSSIDGNGVFAVRDIKKNEIVFILRGEKMFLIEKTKKDAMYKPNRIGIGGNNWIDPVLAGRYINHSCDPNVGRRGIFWFVAMKKIK
;
A
#
# COMPACT_ATOMS: atom_id res chain seq x y z
N MET A 1 16.66 -1.89 -6.58
CA MET A 1 15.27 -1.51 -6.97
C MET A 1 14.55 -2.75 -7.45
N SER A 2 13.37 -3.08 -6.91
CA SER A 2 12.56 -4.19 -7.41
C SER A 2 11.56 -3.65 -8.44
N TYR A 3 11.66 -4.12 -9.69
CA TYR A 3 10.77 -3.73 -10.78
C TYR A 3 9.54 -4.63 -10.81
N ASN A 4 8.36 -4.03 -10.72
CA ASN A 4 7.12 -4.62 -11.23
C ASN A 4 6.78 -3.86 -12.52
N ALA A 5 6.15 -4.50 -13.50
CA ALA A 5 5.85 -3.90 -14.82
C ALA A 5 5.01 -2.60 -14.78
N LYS A 6 4.56 -2.16 -13.60
CA LYS A 6 3.77 -0.93 -13.40
C LYS A 6 4.38 0.08 -12.44
N TYR A 7 5.32 -0.29 -11.57
CA TYR A 7 5.86 0.62 -10.58
C TYR A 7 7.32 0.34 -10.21
N TYR A 8 7.94 1.37 -9.65
CA TYR A 8 9.24 1.30 -8.97
C TYR A 8 9.18 2.03 -7.63
N VAL A 9 10.17 1.78 -6.77
CA VAL A 9 10.29 2.39 -5.45
C VAL A 9 11.53 3.28 -5.41
N LYS A 10 11.37 4.51 -4.92
CA LYS A 10 12.46 5.47 -4.66
C LYS A 10 12.10 6.39 -3.49
N SER A 11 13.03 7.25 -3.07
CA SER A 11 12.77 8.26 -2.05
C SER A 11 11.57 9.14 -2.42
N SER A 12 10.69 9.35 -1.44
CA SER A 12 9.48 10.16 -1.54
C SER A 12 9.74 11.56 -1.00
N SER A 13 9.06 12.56 -1.57
CA SER A 13 9.04 13.91 -1.00
C SER A 13 8.10 14.07 0.19
N ILE A 14 7.30 13.03 0.50
CA ILE A 14 6.34 13.04 1.62
C ILE A 14 6.98 12.42 2.85
N ASP A 15 7.35 11.14 2.77
CA ASP A 15 7.98 10.39 3.84
C ASP A 15 8.66 9.14 3.27
N GLY A 16 9.86 8.84 3.78
CA GLY A 16 10.65 7.65 3.42
C GLY A 16 10.73 7.37 1.93
N ASN A 17 10.33 6.16 1.53
CA ASN A 17 10.25 5.73 0.15
C ASN A 17 8.80 5.69 -0.32
N GLY A 18 8.58 5.97 -1.60
CA GLY A 18 7.27 5.96 -2.25
C GLY A 18 7.22 5.00 -3.44
N VAL A 19 6.00 4.71 -3.90
CA VAL A 19 5.72 3.93 -5.11
C VAL A 19 5.42 4.88 -6.27
N PHE A 20 6.15 4.74 -7.37
CA PHE A 20 6.03 5.59 -8.55
C PHE A 20 5.69 4.76 -9.78
N ALA A 21 4.82 5.28 -10.64
CA ALA A 21 4.42 4.60 -11.87
C ALA A 21 5.59 4.59 -12.89
N VAL A 22 5.78 3.48 -13.60
CA VAL A 22 6.76 3.39 -14.72
C VAL A 22 6.17 3.85 -16.05
N ARG A 23 4.85 4.06 -16.10
CA ARG A 23 4.07 4.46 -17.28
C ARG A 23 2.74 5.07 -16.84
N ASP A 24 2.04 5.69 -17.78
CA ASP A 24 0.64 6.06 -17.61
C ASP A 24 -0.21 4.86 -17.12
N ILE A 25 -1.04 5.08 -16.10
CA ILE A 25 -2.00 4.10 -15.56
C ILE A 25 -3.41 4.67 -15.73
N LYS A 26 -4.29 3.89 -16.35
CA LYS A 26 -5.68 4.30 -16.60
C LYS A 26 -6.49 4.25 -15.30
N LYS A 27 -7.52 5.11 -15.19
CA LYS A 27 -8.51 5.03 -14.11
C LYS A 27 -9.08 3.60 -14.02
N ASN A 28 -9.24 3.09 -12.80
CA ASN A 28 -9.69 1.74 -12.44
C ASN A 28 -8.72 0.60 -12.79
N GLU A 29 -7.55 0.89 -13.36
CA GLU A 29 -6.52 -0.13 -13.58
C GLU A 29 -5.91 -0.58 -12.25
N ILE A 30 -5.65 -1.88 -12.11
CA ILE A 30 -4.94 -2.44 -10.95
C ILE A 30 -3.47 -1.98 -10.99
N VAL A 31 -3.04 -1.27 -9.96
CA VAL A 31 -1.64 -0.83 -9.78
C VAL A 31 -0.82 -1.96 -9.17
N PHE A 32 -1.29 -2.53 -8.06
CA PHE A 32 -0.69 -3.69 -7.42
C PHE A 32 -1.71 -4.48 -6.59
N ILE A 33 -1.30 -5.67 -6.17
CA ILE A 33 -2.05 -6.53 -5.25
C ILE A 33 -1.33 -6.50 -3.91
N LEU A 34 -2.07 -6.23 -2.83
CA LEU A 34 -1.56 -6.31 -1.47
C LEU A 34 -1.10 -7.75 -1.19
N ARG A 35 0.19 -7.87 -0.87
CA ARG A 35 0.85 -9.13 -0.52
C ARG A 35 1.63 -8.92 0.76
N GLY A 36 1.80 -9.99 1.53
CA GLY A 36 2.53 -9.95 2.78
C GLY A 36 2.09 -11.06 3.72
N GLU A 37 2.68 -11.07 4.91
CA GLU A 37 2.32 -12.01 5.97
C GLU A 37 0.96 -11.61 6.56
N LYS A 38 0.01 -12.55 6.62
CA LYS A 38 -1.27 -12.33 7.30
C LYS A 38 -1.11 -12.57 8.79
N MET A 39 -1.74 -11.74 9.59
CA MET A 39 -1.66 -11.83 11.05
C MET A 39 -2.99 -11.43 11.70
N PHE A 40 -3.27 -12.03 12.85
CA PHE A 40 -4.37 -11.64 13.72
C PHE A 40 -3.78 -10.90 14.93
N LEU A 41 -4.26 -9.67 15.18
CA LEU A 41 -3.82 -8.88 16.32
C LEU A 41 -4.99 -8.02 16.82
N ILE A 42 -5.25 -8.13 18.12
CA ILE A 42 -6.16 -7.24 18.84
C ILE A 42 -5.33 -6.12 19.45
N GLU A 43 -5.47 -4.91 18.93
CA GLU A 43 -4.78 -3.74 19.44
C GLU A 43 -5.55 -3.18 20.64
N LYS A 44 -4.95 -3.24 21.84
CA LYS A 44 -5.55 -2.65 23.06
C LYS A 44 -4.73 -1.49 23.59
N THR A 45 -3.45 -1.43 23.22
CA THR A 45 -2.49 -0.45 23.71
C THR A 45 -1.75 0.22 22.55
N LYS A 46 -1.11 1.37 22.83
CA LYS A 46 -0.21 2.02 21.87
C LYS A 46 0.95 1.11 21.45
N LYS A 47 1.45 0.26 22.35
CA LYS A 47 2.51 -0.69 22.06
C LYS A 47 2.05 -1.72 21.01
N ASP A 48 0.82 -2.20 21.14
CA ASP A 48 0.23 -3.13 20.16
C ASP A 48 0.12 -2.45 18.79
N ALA A 49 -0.37 -1.21 18.75
CA ALA A 49 -0.48 -0.39 17.54
C ALA A 49 0.88 -0.15 16.84
N MET A 50 1.98 -0.13 17.60
CA MET A 50 3.34 0.09 17.08
C MET A 50 4.07 -1.19 16.67
N TYR A 51 3.57 -2.37 17.03
CA TYR A 51 4.11 -3.62 16.49
C TYR A 51 3.93 -3.61 14.96
N LYS A 52 4.97 -3.82 14.14
CA LYS A 52 4.86 -3.80 12.66
C LYS A 52 4.00 -2.62 12.11
N PRO A 53 4.46 -1.37 12.27
CA PRO A 53 3.61 -0.18 12.11
C PRO A 53 3.12 0.07 10.66
N ASN A 54 3.72 -0.60 9.67
CA ASN A 54 3.31 -0.51 8.26
C ASN A 54 2.23 -1.51 7.87
N ARG A 55 1.67 -2.26 8.84
CA ARG A 55 0.63 -3.24 8.55
C ARG A 55 -0.62 -2.58 7.99
N ILE A 56 -1.31 -3.29 7.11
CA ILE A 56 -2.55 -2.85 6.49
C ILE A 56 -3.70 -3.74 6.99
N GLY A 57 -4.70 -3.12 7.60
CA GLY A 57 -5.89 -3.83 8.10
C GLY A 57 -6.73 -4.40 6.96
N ILE A 58 -7.09 -5.68 7.06
CA ILE A 58 -7.90 -6.41 6.05
C ILE A 58 -9.28 -6.84 6.58
N GLY A 59 -9.65 -6.40 7.78
CA GLY A 59 -11.00 -6.57 8.35
C GLY A 59 -10.98 -7.18 9.75
N GLY A 60 -11.76 -6.59 10.67
CA GLY A 60 -11.73 -6.95 12.09
C GLY A 60 -10.32 -6.81 12.67
N ASN A 61 -9.86 -7.84 13.37
CA ASN A 61 -8.51 -7.91 13.95
C ASN A 61 -7.49 -8.57 13.01
N ASN A 62 -7.77 -8.61 11.70
CA ASN A 62 -6.87 -9.20 10.71
C ASN A 62 -6.08 -8.13 9.96
N TRP A 63 -4.79 -8.38 9.79
CA TRP A 63 -3.84 -7.46 9.20
C TRP A 63 -2.92 -8.18 8.21
N ILE A 64 -2.27 -7.40 7.35
CA ILE A 64 -1.16 -7.85 6.51
C ILE A 64 0.06 -6.98 6.82
N ASP A 65 1.19 -7.59 7.12
CA ASP A 65 2.50 -6.92 7.08
C ASP A 65 3.00 -6.91 5.63
N PRO A 66 2.91 -5.77 4.93
CA PRO A 66 3.00 -5.76 3.49
C PRO A 66 4.44 -5.88 2.98
N VAL A 67 4.56 -6.46 1.79
CA VAL A 67 5.77 -6.47 0.98
C VAL A 67 5.56 -5.70 -0.33
N LEU A 68 6.65 -5.46 -1.07
CA LEU A 68 6.62 -4.78 -2.37
C LEU A 68 5.96 -3.39 -2.27
N ALA A 69 5.13 -3.00 -3.24
CA ALA A 69 4.46 -1.69 -3.25
C ALA A 69 3.66 -1.41 -1.96
N GLY A 70 3.03 -2.42 -1.36
CA GLY A 70 2.25 -2.22 -0.13
C GLY A 70 3.09 -1.74 1.06
N ARG A 71 4.40 -2.01 1.06
CA ARG A 71 5.32 -1.57 2.12
C ARG A 71 5.71 -0.09 2.00
N TYR A 72 5.61 0.47 0.80
CA TYR A 72 6.13 1.80 0.46
C TYR A 72 5.05 2.73 -0.08
N ILE A 73 3.78 2.33 -0.04
CA ILE A 73 2.69 3.22 -0.43
C ILE A 73 2.43 4.19 0.70
N ASN A 74 2.55 5.49 0.40
CA ASN A 74 2.35 6.53 1.40
C ASN A 74 0.86 6.79 1.61
N HIS A 75 0.50 7.18 2.84
CA HIS A 75 -0.82 7.69 3.15
C HIS A 75 -1.02 9.10 2.57
N SER A 76 -2.22 9.39 2.05
CA SER A 76 -2.64 10.70 1.59
C SER A 76 -4.16 10.84 1.74
N CYS A 77 -4.63 12.03 2.13
CA CYS A 77 -6.06 12.36 2.19
C CYS A 77 -6.68 12.63 0.81
N ASP A 78 -5.88 13.00 -0.20
CA ASP A 78 -6.26 13.04 -1.63
C ASP A 78 -5.40 12.05 -2.44
N PRO A 79 -5.65 10.73 -2.32
CA PRO A 79 -4.86 9.73 -3.00
C PRO A 79 -5.22 9.62 -4.49
N ASN A 80 -4.27 9.15 -5.30
CA ASN A 80 -4.52 8.74 -6.68
C ASN A 80 -4.68 7.22 -6.85
N VAL A 81 -4.42 6.44 -5.79
CA VAL A 81 -4.60 4.99 -5.72
C VAL A 81 -5.43 4.65 -4.48
N GLY A 82 -6.43 3.80 -4.65
CA GLY A 82 -7.34 3.38 -3.59
C GLY A 82 -7.51 1.87 -3.56
N ARG A 83 -8.00 1.35 -2.45
CA ARG A 83 -8.27 -0.08 -2.28
C ARG A 83 -9.66 -0.44 -2.81
N ARG A 84 -9.76 -1.45 -3.67
CA ARG A 84 -11.00 -2.08 -4.14
C ARG A 84 -11.10 -3.49 -3.56
N GLY A 85 -12.04 -3.71 -2.64
CA GLY A 85 -12.11 -4.95 -1.86
C GLY A 85 -10.98 -5.04 -0.83
N ILE A 86 -10.40 -6.23 -0.64
CA ILE A 86 -9.39 -6.46 0.40
C ILE A 86 -7.96 -6.30 -0.14
N PHE A 87 -7.66 -6.81 -1.34
CA PHE A 87 -6.28 -6.91 -1.83
C PHE A 87 -5.94 -6.00 -3.01
N TRP A 88 -6.92 -5.46 -3.73
CA TRP A 88 -6.65 -4.76 -4.99
C TRP A 88 -6.42 -3.27 -4.74
N PHE A 89 -5.26 -2.76 -5.14
CA PHE A 89 -5.01 -1.33 -5.19
C PHE A 89 -5.14 -0.86 -6.64
N VAL A 90 -6.06 0.06 -6.87
CA VAL A 90 -6.48 0.53 -8.20
C VAL A 90 -6.31 2.03 -8.32
N ALA A 91 -6.02 2.51 -9.53
CA ALA A 91 -5.92 3.93 -9.80
C ALA A 91 -7.32 4.59 -9.74
N MET A 92 -7.48 5.60 -8.89
CA MET A 92 -8.73 6.35 -8.72
C MET A 92 -8.92 7.42 -9.79
N LYS A 93 -7.80 7.90 -10.34
CA LYS A 93 -7.68 8.88 -11.43
C LYS A 93 -6.58 8.41 -12.39
N LYS A 94 -6.49 9.03 -13.57
CA LYS A 94 -5.35 8.78 -14.47
C LYS A 94 -4.05 9.15 -13.74
N ILE A 95 -3.05 8.28 -13.77
CA ILE A 95 -1.71 8.53 -13.25
C ILE A 95 -0.78 8.65 -14.45
N LYS A 96 0.13 9.63 -14.42
CA LYS A 96 1.16 9.85 -15.43
C LYS A 96 2.50 9.41 -14.85
#